data_AF-A0A5C4U3N0-F1
#
_entry.id   AF-A0A5C4U3N0-F1
#
_cell.length_a   1.000
_cell.length_b   1.000
_cell.length_c   1.000
_cell.angle_alpha   90.00
_cell.angle_beta   90.00
_cell.angle_gamma   90.00
#
_symmetry.space_group_name_H-M   'P 1'
#
loop_
_entity.id
_entity.type
_entity.pdbx_description
1 polymer ?
#
loop_
_entity_poly.entity_id
_entity_poly.type
_entity_poly.pdbx_seq_one_letter_code
_entity_poly.pdbx_strand_id
1 'polypeptide(L)'
;MRRFLTAAAAAAIAVTASPVAQAIPAMPQGYPIAGLYEQCDGSQAPQWRFGEIGRRYLSDGTVQFANTTDQAVDYTATIETGTNHEISANSKASLPSGWNTTAKSDIGLKESNGWLTNETFGPIKLQPGESFRVEYGVLEKDFISMFTKCENGILSNEASADVIRGTGPAERYAFAYIIRADGTVSNLAMEIPSRSAGANSKPSGDTYTEVSGPSLEKIANPTVDTIIPPNASFQRDPSWPKEGEKCRDRRWYPHSIEGVNPTYRKPGYSTDFLNWSEGEYTFTPRTEFVVGGRYDGFSSSYVVKPHHAPDGWLESVGAIYRAYMPVNTELKPVVLAKGERVRVEYGTTMTRINYTEMTCGKDGTYSLKHTFDQASAPVGFWAEATITSPDGSVRKQDVTPDQWAQLPVPTQSAN
;
A
#
# COMPACT_ATOMS: atom_id res chain seq x y z
N MET A 1 -28.72 -48.69 44.11
CA MET A 1 -28.19 -47.30 44.07
C MET A 1 -27.56 -47.05 42.71
N ARG A 2 -28.28 -46.38 41.79
CA ARG A 2 -27.74 -45.94 40.49
C ARG A 2 -27.05 -44.60 40.69
N ARG A 3 -25.74 -44.53 40.44
CA ARG A 3 -24.99 -43.28 40.39
C ARG A 3 -25.20 -42.64 39.03
N PHE A 4 -25.84 -41.47 39.02
CA PHE A 4 -25.88 -40.57 37.87
C PHE A 4 -24.50 -39.92 37.71
N LEU A 5 -23.88 -40.09 36.55
CA LEU A 5 -22.76 -39.27 36.09
C LEU A 5 -23.37 -38.21 35.17
N THR A 6 -23.54 -37.01 35.70
CA THR A 6 -23.84 -35.79 34.95
C THR A 6 -22.63 -35.43 34.09
N ALA A 7 -22.78 -35.52 32.77
CA ALA A 7 -21.82 -34.97 31.83
C ALA A 7 -21.93 -33.44 31.85
N ALA A 8 -20.95 -32.77 32.46
CA ALA A 8 -20.78 -31.34 32.32
C ALA A 8 -20.24 -31.05 30.90
N ALA A 9 -21.08 -30.44 30.06
CA ALA A 9 -20.65 -29.90 28.78
C ALA A 9 -19.71 -28.71 29.05
N ALA A 10 -18.42 -28.89 28.79
CA ALA A 10 -17.45 -27.80 28.79
C ALA A 10 -17.72 -26.93 27.55
N ALA A 11 -18.33 -25.78 27.76
CA ALA A 11 -18.38 -24.72 26.76
C ALA A 11 -16.95 -24.25 26.49
N ALA A 12 -16.45 -24.49 25.27
CA ALA A 12 -15.19 -23.93 24.81
C ALA A 12 -15.35 -22.41 24.72
N ILE A 13 -14.84 -21.69 25.71
CA ILE A 13 -14.65 -20.24 25.64
C ILE A 13 -13.58 -20.04 24.58
N ALA A 14 -14.00 -19.63 23.38
CA ALA A 14 -13.09 -19.14 22.36
C ALA A 14 -12.39 -17.91 22.94
N VAL A 15 -11.14 -18.09 23.38
CA VAL A 15 -10.25 -16.98 23.72
C VAL A 15 -9.98 -16.26 22.41
N THR A 16 -10.77 -15.21 22.13
CA THR A 16 -10.40 -14.23 21.13
C THR A 16 -9.17 -13.53 21.65
N ALA A 17 -7.99 -14.01 21.24
CA ALA A 17 -6.76 -13.28 21.45
C ALA A 17 -6.97 -11.88 20.85
N SER A 18 -6.93 -10.85 21.70
CA SER A 18 -6.88 -9.47 21.22
C SER A 18 -5.73 -9.38 20.23
N PRO A 19 -5.95 -8.82 19.02
CA PRO A 19 -4.88 -8.70 18.05
C PRO A 19 -3.75 -7.88 18.69
N VAL A 20 -2.57 -8.49 18.78
CA VAL A 20 -1.36 -7.76 19.15
C VAL A 20 -1.16 -6.73 18.05
N ALA A 21 -1.18 -5.43 18.41
CA ALA A 21 -0.83 -4.36 17.50
C ALA A 21 0.59 -4.66 16.97
N GLN A 22 0.66 -5.10 15.71
CA GLN A 22 1.92 -5.55 15.14
C GLN A 22 2.76 -4.32 14.79
N ALA A 23 4.08 -4.44 14.97
CA ALA A 23 5.00 -3.33 14.76
C ALA A 23 4.89 -2.78 13.33
N ILE A 24 4.72 -1.46 13.22
CA ILE A 24 4.80 -0.70 11.97
C ILE A 24 6.09 -1.12 11.25
N PRO A 25 6.05 -1.49 9.96
CA PRO A 25 7.26 -1.81 9.20
C PRO A 25 8.32 -0.73 9.40
N ALA A 26 9.56 -1.17 9.66
CA ALA A 26 10.65 -0.26 9.98
C ALA A 26 10.95 0.75 8.85
N MET A 27 10.46 0.53 7.63
CA MET A 27 10.41 1.49 6.52
C MET A 27 9.19 1.20 5.63
N PRO A 28 8.50 2.22 5.08
CA PRO A 28 7.45 2.00 4.09
C PRO A 28 8.04 1.66 2.72
N GLN A 29 7.28 0.96 1.87
CA GLN A 29 7.64 0.70 0.47
C GLN A 29 7.45 1.91 -0.45
N GLY A 30 6.98 3.03 0.08
CA GLY A 30 6.87 4.28 -0.66
C GLY A 30 6.67 5.49 0.24
N TYR A 31 7.04 6.66 -0.28
CA TYR A 31 6.79 7.96 0.35
C TYR A 31 5.75 8.72 -0.49
N PRO A 32 4.44 8.55 -0.23
CA PRO A 32 3.37 9.16 -1.02
C PRO A 32 3.17 10.63 -0.65
N ILE A 33 4.23 11.43 -0.77
CA ILE A 33 4.19 12.89 -0.65
C ILE A 33 3.85 13.47 -2.03
N ALA A 34 2.78 14.25 -2.11
CA ALA A 34 2.35 14.90 -3.35
C ALA A 34 3.47 15.74 -3.97
N GLY A 35 3.73 15.53 -5.26
CA GLY A 35 4.76 16.23 -6.03
C GLY A 35 6.21 15.88 -5.66
N LEU A 36 6.46 14.95 -4.73
CA LEU A 36 7.83 14.62 -4.32
C LEU A 36 8.61 14.06 -5.51
N TYR A 37 9.77 14.66 -5.78
CA TYR A 37 10.66 14.44 -6.93
C TYR A 37 10.14 14.89 -8.29
N GLU A 38 9.01 15.61 -8.31
CA GLU A 38 8.50 16.24 -9.52
C GLU A 38 9.06 17.66 -9.70
N GLN A 39 8.89 18.19 -10.91
CA GLN A 39 9.25 19.58 -11.20
C GLN A 39 8.41 20.55 -10.38
N CYS A 40 9.06 21.57 -9.82
CA CYS A 40 8.41 22.62 -9.06
C CYS A 40 8.89 24.00 -9.49
N ASP A 41 8.03 25.00 -9.34
CA ASP A 41 8.43 26.39 -9.40
C ASP A 41 9.08 26.81 -8.07
N GLY A 42 10.17 27.58 -8.14
CA GLY A 42 10.90 28.05 -6.96
C GLY A 42 10.10 28.99 -6.06
N SER A 43 8.82 29.25 -6.37
CA SER A 43 7.88 30.05 -5.58
C SER A 43 7.27 29.28 -4.41
N GLN A 44 7.34 27.95 -4.39
CA GLN A 44 6.83 27.17 -3.26
C GLN A 44 7.73 27.32 -2.04
N ALA A 45 7.21 27.96 -0.99
CA ALA A 45 7.88 28.05 0.29
C ALA A 45 8.10 26.63 0.88
N PRO A 46 9.25 26.37 1.54
CA PRO A 46 9.46 25.10 2.22
C PRO A 46 8.35 24.83 3.25
N GLN A 47 7.79 23.63 3.22
CA GLN A 47 6.70 23.24 4.10
C GLN A 47 6.69 21.74 4.41
N TRP A 48 6.15 21.42 5.58
CA TRP A 48 5.83 20.04 5.95
C TRP A 48 4.70 19.52 5.07
N ARG A 49 4.91 18.35 4.47
CA ARG A 49 3.89 17.60 3.75
C ARG A 49 3.71 16.23 4.38
N PHE A 50 2.51 15.69 4.29
CA PHE A 50 2.16 14.42 4.90
C PHE A 50 1.73 13.39 3.85
N GLY A 51 2.02 12.12 4.13
CA GLY A 51 1.63 11.00 3.26
C GLY A 51 1.13 9.84 4.09
N GLU A 52 -0.02 9.28 3.71
CA GLU A 52 -0.59 8.08 4.35
C GLU A 52 0.14 6.84 3.82
N ILE A 53 0.87 6.15 4.69
CA ILE A 53 1.64 4.95 4.34
C ILE A 53 0.97 3.66 4.79
N GLY A 54 0.01 3.75 5.70
CA GLY A 54 -0.74 2.62 6.21
C GLY A 54 -2.05 3.05 6.84
N ARG A 55 -2.99 2.13 6.94
CA ARG A 55 -4.22 2.29 7.70
C ARG A 55 -4.63 1.00 8.36
N ARG A 56 -5.16 1.12 9.57
CA ARG A 56 -5.70 -0.02 10.33
C ARG A 56 -6.93 0.40 11.11
N TYR A 57 -7.89 -0.50 11.18
CA TYR A 57 -9.03 -0.33 12.07
C TYR A 57 -8.68 -0.88 13.46
N LEU A 58 -8.83 -0.05 14.48
CA LEU A 58 -8.70 -0.40 15.89
C LEU A 58 -10.09 -0.57 16.49
N SER A 59 -10.43 -1.80 16.85
CA SER A 59 -11.72 -2.12 17.47
C SER A 59 -11.72 -1.66 18.93
N ASP A 60 -12.65 -0.76 19.28
CA ASP A 60 -12.89 -0.30 20.65
C ASP A 60 -13.89 -1.20 21.39
N GLY A 61 -14.67 -1.98 20.65
CA GLY A 61 -15.59 -2.96 21.21
C GLY A 61 -16.61 -3.47 20.21
N THR A 62 -17.45 -4.39 20.70
CA THR A 62 -18.55 -4.97 19.93
C THR A 62 -19.80 -5.07 20.80
N VAL A 63 -20.95 -4.69 20.25
CA VAL A 63 -22.27 -4.98 20.81
C VAL A 63 -22.94 -6.03 19.93
N GLN A 64 -23.53 -7.05 20.53
CA GLN A 64 -24.31 -8.04 19.79
C GLN A 64 -25.63 -8.32 20.51
N PHE A 65 -26.69 -8.39 19.73
CA PHE A 65 -28.02 -8.76 20.18
C PHE A 65 -28.59 -9.83 19.25
N ALA A 66 -29.24 -10.84 19.82
CA ALA A 66 -29.93 -11.89 19.07
C ALA A 66 -31.41 -11.87 19.43
N ASN A 67 -32.28 -11.79 18.42
CA ASN A 67 -33.72 -11.93 18.62
C ASN A 67 -34.06 -13.41 18.81
N THR A 68 -34.14 -13.84 20.07
CA THR A 68 -34.53 -15.20 20.45
C THR A 68 -36.05 -15.38 20.60
N THR A 69 -36.83 -14.35 20.29
CA THR A 69 -38.30 -14.39 20.36
C THR A 69 -38.91 -14.90 19.06
N ASP A 70 -40.19 -15.25 19.11
CA ASP A 70 -41.01 -15.65 17.96
C ASP A 70 -41.65 -14.45 17.23
N GLN A 71 -41.30 -13.22 17.60
CA GLN A 71 -41.84 -11.99 17.02
C GLN A 71 -40.73 -11.04 16.56
N ALA A 72 -41.05 -10.11 15.68
CA ALA A 72 -40.10 -9.08 15.26
C ALA A 72 -39.87 -8.07 16.40
N VAL A 73 -38.62 -7.74 16.67
CA VAL A 73 -38.21 -6.82 17.74
C VAL A 73 -37.49 -5.62 17.14
N ASP A 74 -37.89 -4.40 17.53
CA ASP A 74 -37.14 -3.19 17.22
C ASP A 74 -36.00 -3.02 18.21
N TYR A 75 -34.77 -2.90 17.71
CA TYR A 75 -33.57 -2.81 18.51
C TYR A 75 -32.83 -1.49 18.25
N THR A 76 -32.35 -0.89 19.34
CA THR A 76 -31.44 0.25 19.34
C THR A 76 -30.28 -0.03 20.28
N ALA A 77 -29.04 0.17 19.84
CA ALA A 77 -27.85 0.10 20.68
C ALA A 77 -27.29 1.50 20.91
N THR A 78 -27.00 1.83 22.16
CA THR A 78 -26.28 3.06 22.50
C THR A 78 -24.89 2.70 22.98
N ILE A 79 -23.89 3.42 22.49
CA ILE A 79 -22.49 3.19 22.81
C ILE A 79 -22.02 4.23 23.83
N GLU A 80 -21.35 3.74 24.87
CA GLU A 80 -20.57 4.54 25.82
C GLU A 80 -19.12 4.02 25.78
N THR A 81 -18.18 4.81 25.28
CA THR A 81 -16.74 4.46 25.33
C THR A 81 -15.95 5.63 25.88
N GLY A 82 -15.01 5.34 26.77
CA GLY A 82 -14.01 6.30 27.27
C GLY A 82 -12.64 6.19 26.59
N THR A 83 -12.53 5.43 25.50
CA THR A 83 -11.25 5.20 24.82
C THR A 83 -10.95 6.34 23.87
N ASN A 84 -9.94 7.15 24.21
CA ASN A 84 -9.38 8.17 23.32
C ASN A 84 -8.14 7.61 22.64
N HIS A 85 -8.12 7.66 21.30
CA HIS A 85 -6.92 7.45 20.51
C HIS A 85 -6.24 8.80 20.26
N GLU A 86 -4.92 8.85 20.40
CA GLU A 86 -4.11 10.06 20.25
C GLU A 86 -2.95 9.81 19.26
N ILE A 87 -2.41 10.88 18.70
CA ILE A 87 -1.27 10.78 17.78
C ILE A 87 -0.01 10.35 18.53
N SER A 88 0.74 9.43 17.93
CA SER A 88 2.06 9.01 18.40
C SER A 88 3.08 9.14 17.28
N ALA A 89 4.29 9.65 17.56
CA ALA A 89 5.35 9.79 16.55
C ALA A 89 6.73 9.55 17.15
N ASN A 90 7.70 9.21 16.29
CA ASN A 90 9.10 9.00 16.68
C ASN A 90 9.84 10.30 17.06
N SER A 91 9.22 11.47 16.85
CA SER A 91 9.73 12.77 17.33
C SER A 91 9.10 13.12 18.69
N LYS A 92 9.94 13.30 19.71
CA LYS A 92 9.56 13.87 21.02
C LYS A 92 9.33 15.38 20.98
N ALA A 93 9.88 16.07 19.98
CA ALA A 93 9.59 17.48 19.77
C ALA A 93 8.18 17.56 19.19
N SER A 94 7.31 18.33 19.85
CA SER A 94 5.97 18.75 19.42
C SER A 94 5.74 18.56 17.92
N LEU A 95 4.68 17.84 17.54
CA LEU A 95 4.24 17.62 16.15
C LEU A 95 4.63 18.82 15.25
N PRO A 96 5.24 18.58 14.07
CA PRO A 96 5.82 19.64 13.26
C PRO A 96 4.85 20.81 13.04
N SER A 97 5.38 22.03 12.93
CA SER A 97 4.57 23.22 12.67
C SER A 97 3.65 23.02 11.46
N GLY A 98 2.37 23.35 11.61
CA GLY A 98 1.36 23.08 10.58
C GLY A 98 0.64 21.73 10.72
N TRP A 99 0.96 20.89 11.73
CA TRP A 99 0.23 19.65 12.00
C TRP A 99 -1.30 19.81 11.99
N ASN A 100 -1.83 20.80 12.71
CA ASN A 100 -3.26 21.04 12.87
C ASN A 100 -3.98 21.54 11.60
N THR A 101 -3.24 21.88 10.54
CA THR A 101 -3.76 22.40 9.27
C THR A 101 -3.39 21.48 8.12
N THR A 102 -2.11 21.23 7.90
CA THR A 102 -1.59 20.43 6.79
C THR A 102 -1.81 18.93 6.97
N ALA A 103 -1.59 18.34 8.15
CA ALA A 103 -1.87 16.90 8.34
C ALA A 103 -3.37 16.57 8.25
N LYS A 104 -4.22 17.51 8.67
CA LYS A 104 -5.68 17.40 8.53
C LYS A 104 -6.14 17.52 7.09
N SER A 105 -5.52 18.41 6.29
CA SER A 105 -5.89 18.61 4.89
C SER A 105 -5.27 17.57 3.95
N ASP A 106 -4.01 17.20 4.15
CA ASP A 106 -3.30 16.22 3.31
C ASP A 106 -3.79 14.79 3.53
N ILE A 107 -4.00 14.39 4.79
CA ILE A 107 -4.28 12.99 5.15
C ILE A 107 -5.40 12.81 6.18
N GLY A 108 -6.13 13.86 6.56
CA GLY A 108 -7.33 13.74 7.39
C GLY A 108 -7.11 13.36 8.85
N LEU A 109 -5.90 13.55 9.40
CA LEU A 109 -5.60 13.18 10.79
C LEU A 109 -6.30 14.10 11.81
N LYS A 110 -6.64 13.51 12.96
CA LYS A 110 -7.24 14.18 14.12
C LYS A 110 -6.33 14.05 15.33
N GLU A 111 -6.36 15.06 16.20
CA GLU A 111 -5.51 15.12 17.39
C GLU A 111 -5.88 14.06 18.43
N SER A 112 -7.18 13.94 18.67
CA SER A 112 -7.76 12.85 19.43
C SER A 112 -9.08 12.44 18.80
N ASN A 113 -9.43 11.17 18.96
CA ASN A 113 -10.69 10.65 18.47
C ASN A 113 -11.17 9.52 19.39
N GLY A 114 -12.20 9.79 20.21
CA GLY A 114 -12.87 8.79 21.05
C GLY A 114 -14.37 9.00 21.07
N TRP A 115 -15.15 7.93 21.06
CA TRP A 115 -16.62 7.97 20.91
C TRP A 115 -17.32 8.96 21.84
N LEU A 116 -18.32 9.69 21.32
CA LEU A 116 -19.15 10.51 22.18
C LEU A 116 -20.06 9.59 23.01
N THR A 117 -20.23 9.93 24.28
CA THR A 117 -21.22 9.27 25.13
C THR A 117 -22.61 9.41 24.49
N ASN A 118 -23.32 8.29 24.34
CA ASN A 118 -24.69 8.20 23.82
C ASN A 118 -24.91 8.19 22.30
N GLU A 119 -23.89 7.85 21.49
CA GLU A 119 -24.13 7.57 20.07
C GLU A 119 -25.00 6.30 19.90
N THR A 120 -26.09 6.42 19.13
CA THR A 120 -27.13 5.37 19.04
C THR A 120 -27.23 4.79 17.62
N PHE A 121 -27.25 3.46 17.54
CA PHE A 121 -27.42 2.66 16.34
C PHE A 121 -28.83 2.07 16.30
N GLY A 122 -29.53 2.30 15.18
CA GLY A 122 -30.91 1.86 14.99
C GLY A 122 -31.88 3.03 14.82
N PRO A 123 -33.20 2.78 14.84
CA PRO A 123 -33.84 1.47 15.10
C PRO A 123 -33.66 0.48 13.95
N ILE A 124 -33.40 -0.79 14.29
CA ILE A 124 -33.33 -1.90 13.35
C ILE A 124 -34.34 -2.95 13.78
N LYS A 125 -35.16 -3.40 12.82
CA LYS A 125 -36.17 -4.41 13.05
C LYS A 125 -35.59 -5.80 12.78
N LEU A 126 -35.50 -6.63 13.81
CA LEU A 126 -34.98 -8.00 13.73
C LEU A 126 -36.11 -9.01 13.72
N GLN A 127 -36.13 -9.89 12.73
CA GLN A 127 -37.04 -11.03 12.68
C GLN A 127 -36.62 -12.13 13.67
N PRO A 128 -37.51 -13.09 13.99
CA PRO A 128 -37.17 -14.25 14.81
C PRO A 128 -35.91 -14.97 14.31
N GLY A 129 -34.95 -15.18 15.21
CA GLY A 129 -33.68 -15.86 14.89
C GLY A 129 -32.62 -14.98 14.23
N GLU A 130 -32.90 -13.71 13.92
CA GLU A 130 -31.89 -12.78 13.42
C GLU A 130 -31.05 -12.19 14.56
N SER A 131 -29.79 -11.88 14.27
CA SER A 131 -28.90 -11.17 15.19
C SER A 131 -28.40 -9.87 14.59
N PHE A 132 -28.29 -8.85 15.42
CA PHE A 132 -27.64 -7.60 15.11
C PHE A 132 -26.31 -7.52 15.82
N ARG A 133 -25.24 -7.22 15.08
CA ARG A 133 -23.92 -6.95 15.66
C ARG A 133 -23.48 -5.56 15.24
N VAL A 134 -22.93 -4.80 16.17
CA VAL A 134 -22.20 -3.56 15.92
C VAL A 134 -20.77 -3.76 16.39
N GLU A 135 -19.81 -3.51 15.53
CA GLU A 135 -18.41 -3.37 15.90
C GLU A 135 -18.03 -1.91 15.75
N TYR A 136 -17.43 -1.31 16.75
CA TYR A 136 -17.13 0.13 16.76
C TYR A 136 -15.68 0.37 17.16
N GLY A 137 -15.10 1.45 16.63
CA GLY A 137 -13.67 1.67 16.69
C GLY A 137 -13.20 2.88 15.91
N VAL A 138 -11.89 3.00 15.80
CA VAL A 138 -11.20 4.12 15.13
C VAL A 138 -10.35 3.61 13.99
N LEU A 139 -10.43 4.29 12.84
CA LEU A 139 -9.45 4.14 11.79
C LEU A 139 -8.21 4.95 12.16
N GLU A 140 -7.11 4.25 12.42
CA GLU A 140 -5.80 4.83 12.63
C GLU A 140 -5.01 4.78 11.31
N LYS A 141 -4.29 5.85 11.02
CA LYS A 141 -3.41 5.95 9.87
C LYS A 141 -1.96 5.98 10.32
N ASP A 142 -1.13 5.21 9.65
CA ASP A 142 0.31 5.35 9.69
C ASP A 142 0.70 6.42 8.66
N PHE A 143 1.54 7.38 9.06
CA PHE A 143 1.93 8.49 8.22
C PHE A 143 3.44 8.76 8.25
N ILE A 144 3.88 9.41 7.19
CA ILE A 144 5.17 10.08 7.12
C ILE A 144 4.94 11.59 7.06
N SER A 145 5.91 12.35 7.53
CA SER A 145 6.01 13.78 7.27
C SER A 145 7.41 14.12 6.78
N MET A 146 7.47 14.91 5.70
CA MET A 146 8.72 15.36 5.08
C MET A 146 8.70 16.87 4.97
N PHE A 147 9.79 17.52 5.35
CA PHE A 147 9.95 18.96 5.12
C PHE A 147 10.44 19.16 3.70
N THR A 148 9.52 19.54 2.81
CA THR A 148 9.80 19.61 1.38
C THR A 148 10.21 21.02 0.98
N LYS A 149 11.20 21.12 0.09
CA LYS A 149 11.62 22.38 -0.54
C LYS A 149 11.80 22.17 -2.04
N CYS A 150 11.58 23.22 -2.82
CA CYS A 150 11.90 23.23 -4.25
C CYS A 150 13.39 23.55 -4.42
N GLU A 151 14.22 22.55 -4.71
CA GLU A 151 15.66 22.70 -4.93
C GLU A 151 16.01 22.34 -6.37
N ASN A 152 16.70 23.26 -7.07
CA ASN A 152 17.04 23.12 -8.49
C ASN A 152 15.81 22.84 -9.39
N GLY A 153 14.62 23.31 -9.01
CA GLY A 153 13.36 23.07 -9.73
C GLY A 153 12.77 21.68 -9.53
N ILE A 154 13.17 20.95 -8.47
CA ILE A 154 12.58 19.66 -8.08
C ILE A 154 12.18 19.71 -6.61
N LEU A 155 11.00 19.19 -6.29
CA LEU A 155 10.54 19.11 -4.91
C LEU A 155 11.24 17.94 -4.22
N SER A 156 12.03 18.19 -3.19
CA SER A 156 12.74 17.15 -2.46
C SER A 156 12.64 17.35 -0.95
N ASN A 157 12.96 16.31 -0.19
CA ASN A 157 13.15 16.47 1.24
C ASN A 157 14.33 17.40 1.51
N GLU A 158 14.20 18.27 2.49
CA GLU A 158 15.30 19.08 2.97
C GLU A 158 16.29 18.20 3.73
N ALA A 159 17.57 18.22 3.32
CA ALA A 159 18.60 17.35 3.89
C ALA A 159 18.84 17.57 5.40
N SER A 160 18.50 18.74 5.94
CA SER A 160 18.55 19.07 7.36
C SER A 160 17.35 18.57 8.17
N ALA A 161 16.30 18.07 7.51
CA ALA A 161 15.08 17.62 8.15
C ALA A 161 14.90 16.10 7.99
N ASP A 162 14.83 15.41 9.14
CA ASP A 162 14.52 13.98 9.15
C ASP A 162 13.06 13.72 8.76
N VAL A 163 12.83 12.54 8.16
CA VAL A 163 11.47 12.05 7.90
C VAL A 163 10.84 11.64 9.22
N ILE A 164 9.77 12.34 9.61
CA ILE A 164 8.99 12.00 10.80
C ILE A 164 8.04 10.87 10.44
N ARG A 165 7.87 9.93 11.37
CA ARG A 165 6.91 8.84 11.24
C ARG A 165 6.03 8.79 12.46
N GLY A 166 4.76 8.53 12.24
CA GLY A 166 3.81 8.42 13.33
C GLY A 166 2.54 7.69 12.93
N THR A 167 1.67 7.58 13.92
CA THR A 167 0.32 7.06 13.80
C THR A 167 -0.64 8.07 14.39
N GLY A 168 -1.85 8.13 13.85
CA GLY A 168 -2.87 9.01 14.41
C GLY A 168 -4.27 8.58 14.00
N PRO A 169 -5.28 8.92 14.80
CA PRO A 169 -6.65 8.63 14.46
C PRO A 169 -7.12 9.54 13.31
N ALA A 170 -7.91 9.02 12.39
CA ALA A 170 -8.52 9.79 11.31
C ALA A 170 -10.04 9.86 11.43
N GLU A 171 -10.67 8.70 11.56
CA GLU A 171 -12.12 8.54 11.42
C GLU A 171 -12.65 7.56 12.48
N ARG A 172 -13.93 7.71 12.85
CA ARG A 172 -14.63 6.72 13.69
C ARG A 172 -15.53 5.91 12.78
N TYR A 173 -15.55 4.61 13.00
CA TYR A 173 -16.45 3.73 12.27
C TYR A 173 -17.18 2.82 13.23
N ALA A 174 -18.46 2.61 12.93
CA ALA A 174 -19.23 1.52 13.50
C ALA A 174 -19.81 0.71 12.35
N PHE A 175 -19.52 -0.58 12.39
CA PHE A 175 -19.97 -1.57 11.43
C PHE A 175 -21.14 -2.34 11.99
N ALA A 176 -22.28 -2.16 11.35
CA ALA A 176 -23.52 -2.81 11.70
C ALA A 176 -23.78 -4.01 10.76
N TYR A 177 -24.18 -5.14 11.33
CA TYR A 177 -24.41 -6.39 10.61
C TYR A 177 -25.73 -6.98 11.04
N ILE A 178 -26.53 -7.44 10.07
CA ILE A 178 -27.66 -8.32 10.33
C ILE A 178 -27.25 -9.73 9.91
N ILE A 179 -27.13 -10.61 10.90
CA ILE A 179 -26.99 -12.06 10.70
C ILE A 179 -28.41 -12.60 10.63
N ARG A 180 -28.82 -13.04 9.45
CA ARG A 180 -30.15 -13.61 9.24
C ARG A 180 -30.26 -15.00 9.87
N ALA A 181 -31.48 -15.47 10.07
CA ALA A 181 -31.74 -16.79 10.66
C ALA A 181 -31.12 -17.95 9.86
N ASP A 182 -30.92 -17.77 8.55
CA ASP A 182 -30.24 -18.73 7.67
C ASP A 182 -28.70 -18.64 7.72
N GLY A 183 -28.15 -17.79 8.59
CA GLY A 183 -26.72 -17.56 8.74
C GLY A 183 -26.09 -16.71 7.64
N THR A 184 -26.89 -16.17 6.71
CA THR A 184 -26.42 -15.15 5.76
C THR A 184 -26.24 -13.81 6.45
N VAL A 185 -25.28 -13.02 5.97
CA VAL A 185 -24.94 -11.72 6.56
C VAL A 185 -25.32 -10.63 5.58
N SER A 186 -26.19 -9.72 5.99
CA SER A 186 -26.48 -8.51 5.24
C SER A 186 -25.58 -7.38 5.73
N ASN A 187 -24.76 -6.83 4.84
CA ASN A 187 -24.00 -5.60 5.07
C ASN A 187 -24.95 -4.39 5.01
N LEU A 188 -25.84 -4.28 5.99
CA LEU A 188 -26.84 -3.20 6.08
C LEU A 188 -26.32 -2.12 7.03
N ALA A 189 -25.34 -1.34 6.55
CA ALA A 189 -25.09 0.08 6.81
C ALA A 189 -23.61 0.44 6.61
N MET A 190 -23.37 1.37 5.67
CA MET A 190 -22.16 2.18 5.46
C MET A 190 -20.96 1.48 4.81
N GLU A 191 -20.26 2.23 3.95
CA GLU A 191 -18.98 1.86 3.35
C GLU A 191 -18.05 1.27 4.42
N ILE A 192 -17.60 0.05 4.17
CA ILE A 192 -16.68 -0.65 5.05
C ILE A 192 -15.26 -0.31 4.57
N PRO A 193 -14.53 0.66 5.17
CA PRO A 193 -13.08 0.69 5.05
C PRO A 193 -12.53 -0.68 5.47
N SER A 194 -11.43 -1.09 4.85
CA SER A 194 -10.91 -2.45 4.94
C SER A 194 -10.97 -3.01 6.37
N ARG A 195 -11.80 -4.04 6.58
CA ARG A 195 -11.75 -4.81 7.81
C ARG A 195 -10.53 -5.69 7.76
N SER A 196 -9.48 -5.16 8.32
CA SER A 196 -8.37 -5.98 8.74
C SER A 196 -7.81 -5.31 9.97
N ALA A 197 -7.89 -6.05 11.09
CA ALA A 197 -6.94 -5.84 12.15
C ALA A 197 -5.56 -5.76 11.49
N GLY A 198 -4.78 -4.74 11.80
CA GLY A 198 -3.37 -4.62 11.38
C GLY A 198 -2.46 -5.76 11.86
N ALA A 199 -3.03 -6.92 12.23
CA ALA A 199 -2.38 -8.15 12.63
C ALA A 199 -2.18 -9.17 11.48
N ASN A 200 -2.82 -8.97 10.30
CA ASN A 200 -2.70 -9.93 9.18
C ASN A 200 -1.85 -9.43 8.01
N SER A 201 -1.64 -8.11 7.87
CA SER A 201 -0.72 -7.59 6.87
C SER A 201 0.74 -7.77 7.25
N LYS A 202 1.33 -8.84 6.71
CA LYS A 202 2.76 -9.09 6.78
C LYS A 202 3.41 -8.58 5.50
N PRO A 203 4.62 -7.98 5.58
CA PRO A 203 5.52 -7.92 4.43
C PRO A 203 5.55 -9.32 3.81
N SER A 204 5.20 -9.41 2.53
CA SER A 204 5.39 -10.67 1.82
C SER A 204 6.86 -10.71 1.40
N GLY A 205 7.59 -11.73 1.85
CA GLY A 205 9.04 -11.86 1.64
C GLY A 205 9.92 -10.91 2.47
N ASP A 206 11.20 -10.80 2.09
CA ASP A 206 12.24 -10.01 2.79
C ASP A 206 12.31 -8.53 2.34
N THR A 207 11.26 -8.00 1.70
CA THR A 207 11.28 -6.69 1.04
C THR A 207 10.60 -5.60 1.86
N TYR A 208 11.41 -4.73 2.47
CA TYR A 208 10.97 -3.69 3.40
C TYR A 208 10.96 -2.26 2.84
N THR A 209 11.49 -2.02 1.64
CA THR A 209 11.64 -0.67 1.07
C THR A 209 11.28 -0.60 -0.42
N GLU A 210 11.14 0.62 -0.92
CA GLU A 210 10.89 0.93 -2.35
C GLU A 210 11.95 0.36 -3.30
N VAL A 211 13.18 0.14 -2.83
CA VAL A 211 14.30 -0.42 -3.61
C VAL A 211 14.66 -1.87 -3.25
N SER A 212 14.27 -2.39 -2.08
CA SER A 212 14.57 -3.79 -1.72
C SER A 212 13.76 -4.76 -2.57
N GLY A 213 14.38 -5.85 -3.02
CA GLY A 213 13.77 -6.84 -3.90
C GLY A 213 14.53 -8.17 -3.87
N PRO A 214 13.97 -9.24 -4.47
CA PRO A 214 14.78 -10.41 -4.83
C PRO A 214 15.99 -9.96 -5.68
N SER A 215 17.16 -10.56 -5.45
CA SER A 215 18.37 -10.17 -6.19
C SER A 215 18.19 -10.43 -7.68
N LEU A 216 18.62 -9.47 -8.51
CA LEU A 216 18.38 -9.52 -9.96
C LEU A 216 19.12 -10.70 -10.60
N GLU A 217 20.25 -11.11 -10.04
CA GLU A 217 21.00 -12.30 -10.47
C GLU A 217 20.20 -13.59 -10.27
N LYS A 218 19.31 -13.64 -9.28
CA LYS A 218 18.44 -14.81 -9.04
C LYS A 218 17.23 -14.86 -9.98
N ILE A 219 16.92 -13.75 -10.64
CA ILE A 219 15.78 -13.60 -11.55
C ILE A 219 16.25 -13.69 -13.01
N ALA A 220 17.49 -13.28 -13.28
CA ALA A 220 18.13 -13.34 -14.58
C ALA A 220 18.17 -14.77 -15.12
N ASN A 221 17.63 -14.95 -16.33
CA ASN A 221 17.71 -16.21 -17.04
C ASN A 221 17.95 -15.94 -18.53
N PRO A 222 19.21 -15.97 -18.98
CA PRO A 222 19.60 -15.66 -20.35
C PRO A 222 18.91 -16.52 -21.43
N THR A 223 18.32 -17.66 -21.07
CA THR A 223 17.64 -18.56 -22.02
C THR A 223 16.21 -18.14 -22.36
N VAL A 224 15.57 -17.36 -21.47
CA VAL A 224 14.19 -16.85 -21.64
C VAL A 224 14.14 -15.34 -21.72
N ASP A 225 15.23 -14.67 -21.31
CA ASP A 225 15.30 -13.23 -21.28
C ASP A 225 15.28 -12.64 -22.69
N THR A 226 14.40 -11.66 -22.89
CA THR A 226 14.25 -10.94 -24.16
C THR A 226 14.49 -9.45 -23.92
N ILE A 227 15.35 -8.88 -24.76
CA ILE A 227 15.70 -7.46 -24.71
C ILE A 227 14.57 -6.64 -25.34
N ILE A 228 14.12 -5.63 -24.60
CA ILE A 228 13.10 -4.67 -25.02
C ILE A 228 13.82 -3.37 -25.37
N PRO A 229 13.96 -3.05 -26.66
CA PRO A 229 14.59 -1.81 -27.08
C PRO A 229 13.70 -0.60 -26.73
N PRO A 230 14.30 0.60 -26.61
CA PRO A 230 13.55 1.82 -26.35
C PRO A 230 12.64 2.13 -27.55
N ASN A 231 11.41 2.55 -27.25
CA ASN A 231 10.42 2.94 -28.25
C ASN A 231 10.60 4.42 -28.69
N ALA A 232 9.67 4.94 -29.49
CA ALA A 232 9.73 6.29 -30.04
C ALA A 232 9.64 7.43 -28.99
N SER A 233 9.25 7.15 -27.74
CA SER A 233 9.23 8.13 -26.63
C SER A 233 10.60 8.35 -26.00
N PHE A 234 11.65 7.65 -26.45
CA PHE A 234 13.02 7.92 -26.03
C PHE A 234 13.43 9.34 -26.38
N GLN A 235 13.49 10.21 -25.37
CA GLN A 235 13.91 11.60 -25.53
C GLN A 235 15.38 11.73 -25.17
N ARG A 236 16.22 11.63 -26.19
CA ARG A 236 17.62 12.02 -26.04
C ARG A 236 17.74 13.53 -26.11
N ASP A 237 18.30 14.14 -25.08
CA ASP A 237 18.59 15.57 -25.09
C ASP A 237 19.49 15.91 -26.31
N PRO A 238 19.07 16.85 -27.19
CA PRO A 238 19.86 17.24 -28.35
C PRO A 238 21.24 17.82 -28.00
N SER A 239 21.43 18.33 -26.78
CA SER A 239 22.70 18.85 -26.28
C SER A 239 23.74 17.75 -26.00
N TRP A 240 23.31 16.50 -25.81
CA TRP A 240 24.23 15.41 -25.53
C TRP A 240 25.01 15.00 -26.78
N PRO A 241 26.27 14.58 -26.65
CA PRO A 241 27.14 14.22 -27.77
C PRO A 241 26.85 12.83 -28.34
N LYS A 242 26.84 12.71 -29.67
CA LYS A 242 26.60 11.43 -30.35
C LYS A 242 27.85 10.55 -30.30
N GLU A 243 27.65 9.24 -30.43
CA GLU A 243 28.77 8.31 -30.53
C GLU A 243 29.65 8.67 -31.74
N GLY A 244 30.96 8.71 -31.53
CA GLY A 244 31.95 9.09 -32.54
C GLY A 244 32.09 10.60 -32.78
N GLU A 245 31.30 11.44 -32.11
CA GLU A 245 31.47 12.89 -32.20
C GLU A 245 32.77 13.34 -31.50
N LYS A 246 33.42 14.40 -31.99
CA LYS A 246 34.62 14.95 -31.34
C LYS A 246 34.30 15.42 -29.92
N CYS A 247 35.19 15.08 -28.98
CA CYS A 247 35.01 15.44 -27.58
C CYS A 247 35.00 16.96 -27.39
N ARG A 248 34.00 17.45 -26.66
CA ARG A 248 33.93 18.84 -26.19
C ARG A 248 34.32 18.94 -24.72
N ASP A 249 34.08 17.86 -23.97
CA ASP A 249 34.45 17.69 -22.57
C ASP A 249 34.70 16.20 -22.25
N ARG A 250 34.89 15.89 -20.96
CA ARG A 250 35.03 14.52 -20.43
C ARG A 250 33.90 14.14 -19.48
N ARG A 251 32.72 14.75 -19.63
CA ARG A 251 31.55 14.39 -18.81
C ARG A 251 30.97 13.05 -19.28
N TRP A 252 30.29 12.36 -18.38
CA TRP A 252 29.50 11.17 -18.73
C TRP A 252 28.12 11.59 -19.19
N TYR A 253 27.64 10.97 -20.26
CA TYR A 253 26.33 11.23 -20.87
C TYR A 253 25.54 9.93 -20.99
N PRO A 254 24.21 9.94 -20.76
CA PRO A 254 23.38 8.77 -21.02
C PRO A 254 23.48 8.35 -22.49
N HIS A 255 23.65 7.04 -22.72
CA HIS A 255 23.88 6.49 -24.07
C HIS A 255 22.77 5.54 -24.52
N SER A 256 22.47 4.50 -23.74
CA SER A 256 21.48 3.48 -24.11
C SER A 256 20.74 2.97 -22.89
N ILE A 257 19.50 2.53 -23.12
CA ILE A 257 18.66 1.81 -22.16
C ILE A 257 17.93 0.68 -22.86
N GLU A 258 17.78 -0.42 -22.16
CA GLU A 258 17.02 -1.58 -22.59
C GLU A 258 16.24 -2.15 -21.40
N GLY A 259 14.99 -2.52 -21.62
CA GLY A 259 14.22 -3.34 -20.67
C GLY A 259 14.51 -4.82 -20.89
N VAL A 260 14.22 -5.66 -19.90
CA VAL A 260 14.36 -7.12 -20.04
C VAL A 260 13.09 -7.83 -19.58
N ASN A 261 12.49 -8.59 -20.50
CA ASN A 261 11.36 -9.48 -20.22
C ASN A 261 11.84 -10.91 -19.94
N PRO A 262 11.15 -11.70 -19.09
CA PRO A 262 9.90 -11.35 -18.42
C PRO A 262 10.10 -10.39 -17.23
N THR A 263 9.04 -9.66 -16.92
CA THR A 263 8.90 -8.91 -15.66
C THR A 263 8.84 -9.87 -14.47
N TYR A 264 9.11 -9.36 -13.27
CA TYR A 264 9.02 -10.15 -12.04
C TYR A 264 8.13 -9.46 -11.00
N ARG A 265 7.55 -10.29 -10.12
CA ARG A 265 6.72 -9.85 -9.00
C ARG A 265 7.60 -9.50 -7.81
N LYS A 266 7.66 -8.23 -7.43
CA LYS A 266 8.18 -7.79 -6.14
C LYS A 266 7.03 -7.81 -5.12
N PRO A 267 7.08 -8.66 -4.08
CA PRO A 267 6.03 -8.72 -3.08
C PRO A 267 5.96 -7.46 -2.22
N GLY A 268 4.73 -7.06 -1.92
CA GLY A 268 4.42 -5.96 -1.01
C GLY A 268 3.92 -6.52 0.31
N TYR A 269 2.60 -6.65 0.40
CA TYR A 269 1.91 -7.07 1.61
C TYR A 269 0.89 -8.17 1.28
N SER A 270 0.27 -8.70 2.32
CA SER A 270 -0.75 -9.73 2.21
C SER A 270 -1.93 -9.40 3.12
N THR A 271 -3.15 -9.78 2.80
CA THR A 271 -4.29 -9.68 3.72
C THR A 271 -5.03 -11.00 3.76
N ASP A 272 -5.48 -11.41 4.94
CA ASP A 272 -6.13 -12.69 5.17
C ASP A 272 -7.58 -12.46 5.61
N PHE A 273 -8.51 -13.21 5.00
CA PHE A 273 -9.94 -13.19 5.33
C PHE A 273 -10.51 -14.61 5.38
N LEU A 274 -11.48 -14.84 6.24
CA LEU A 274 -12.23 -16.10 6.36
C LEU A 274 -13.72 -15.80 6.16
N ASN A 275 -14.37 -16.51 5.25
CA ASN A 275 -15.83 -16.50 5.16
C ASN A 275 -16.42 -17.32 6.32
N TRP A 276 -16.88 -16.61 7.35
CA TRP A 276 -17.55 -17.18 8.52
C TRP A 276 -19.06 -17.27 8.37
N SER A 277 -19.62 -16.78 7.24
CA SER A 277 -21.06 -16.90 6.99
C SER A 277 -21.42 -18.33 6.58
N GLU A 278 -22.69 -18.69 6.76
CA GLU A 278 -23.22 -19.98 6.35
C GLU A 278 -23.46 -20.07 4.82
N GLY A 279 -23.27 -18.96 4.09
CA GLY A 279 -23.50 -18.84 2.66
C GLY A 279 -22.31 -18.31 1.86
N GLU A 280 -22.56 -17.99 0.60
CA GLU A 280 -21.58 -17.32 -0.26
C GLU A 280 -21.37 -15.87 0.19
N TYR A 281 -20.11 -15.41 0.17
CA TYR A 281 -19.75 -14.05 0.51
C TYR A 281 -18.81 -13.45 -0.55
N THR A 282 -19.13 -12.24 -1.02
CA THR A 282 -18.23 -11.48 -1.90
C THR A 282 -17.32 -10.59 -1.06
N PHE A 283 -16.05 -10.98 -0.99
CA PHE A 283 -15.00 -10.21 -0.33
C PHE A 283 -14.32 -9.27 -1.33
N THR A 284 -14.32 -7.98 -1.05
CA THR A 284 -13.57 -6.98 -1.84
C THR A 284 -12.34 -6.55 -1.04
N PRO A 285 -11.13 -7.04 -1.36
CA PRO A 285 -9.93 -6.68 -0.63
C PRO A 285 -9.55 -5.23 -0.92
N ARG A 286 -8.89 -4.57 0.03
CA ARG A 286 -8.27 -3.26 -0.17
C ARG A 286 -6.84 -3.27 0.34
N THR A 287 -6.00 -2.40 -0.21
CA THR A 287 -4.63 -2.22 0.26
C THR A 287 -4.62 -1.53 1.63
N GLU A 288 -3.86 -2.09 2.57
CA GLU A 288 -3.70 -1.55 3.92
C GLU A 288 -2.49 -0.63 4.03
N PHE A 289 -1.46 -0.92 3.24
CA PHE A 289 -0.21 -0.17 3.16
C PHE A 289 0.02 0.34 1.76
N VAL A 290 0.76 1.45 1.66
CA VAL A 290 1.30 1.91 0.38
C VAL A 290 2.27 0.87 -0.15
N VAL A 291 2.11 0.50 -1.42
CA VAL A 291 2.99 -0.46 -2.10
C VAL A 291 3.72 0.24 -3.21
N GLY A 292 5.02 0.03 -3.30
CA GLY A 292 5.85 0.84 -4.18
C GLY A 292 7.08 0.15 -4.74
N GLY A 293 7.49 0.66 -5.89
CA GLY A 293 8.78 0.38 -6.49
C GLY A 293 9.41 1.68 -6.96
N ARG A 294 10.74 1.74 -6.89
CA ARG A 294 11.54 2.83 -7.44
C ARG A 294 12.66 2.24 -8.29
N TYR A 295 13.04 2.98 -9.34
CA TYR A 295 14.26 2.71 -10.08
C TYR A 295 15.48 2.79 -9.15
N ASP A 296 16.30 1.75 -9.15
CA ASP A 296 17.48 1.62 -8.27
C ASP A 296 18.82 1.82 -9.01
N GLY A 297 18.78 2.14 -10.32
CA GLY A 297 20.00 2.33 -11.09
C GLY A 297 20.73 3.63 -10.77
N PHE A 298 22.01 3.63 -11.07
CA PHE A 298 22.96 4.68 -10.74
C PHE A 298 23.39 5.42 -12.01
N SER A 299 23.32 6.75 -12.01
CA SER A 299 23.82 7.58 -13.10
C SER A 299 25.05 8.34 -12.62
N SER A 300 26.16 8.23 -13.37
CA SER A 300 27.38 9.02 -13.11
C SER A 300 27.37 10.35 -13.88
N SER A 301 26.34 10.56 -14.70
CA SER A 301 26.15 11.77 -15.47
C SER A 301 25.99 13.01 -14.58
N TYR A 302 26.98 13.89 -14.63
CA TYR A 302 26.93 15.25 -14.08
C TYR A 302 25.92 16.16 -14.79
N VAL A 303 25.40 15.71 -15.94
CA VAL A 303 24.49 16.46 -16.80
C VAL A 303 23.03 16.19 -16.42
N VAL A 304 22.80 15.05 -15.76
CA VAL A 304 21.53 14.72 -15.12
C VAL A 304 21.65 15.08 -13.64
N LYS A 305 20.53 15.41 -12.98
CA LYS A 305 20.55 15.60 -11.52
C LYS A 305 20.99 14.29 -10.85
N PRO A 306 21.86 14.32 -9.82
CA PRO A 306 22.30 13.13 -9.12
C PRO A 306 21.10 12.25 -8.75
N HIS A 307 21.16 10.95 -9.06
CA HIS A 307 20.12 9.95 -8.77
C HIS A 307 18.82 10.03 -9.59
N HIS A 308 18.78 10.79 -10.69
CA HIS A 308 17.64 10.79 -11.60
C HIS A 308 17.98 10.15 -12.95
N ALA A 309 17.03 9.39 -13.50
CA ALA A 309 17.06 9.01 -14.91
C ALA A 309 16.68 10.24 -15.76
N PRO A 310 17.16 10.35 -17.00
CA PRO A 310 16.68 11.37 -17.91
C PRO A 310 15.19 11.23 -18.22
N ASP A 311 14.55 12.35 -18.53
CA ASP A 311 13.14 12.40 -18.90
C ASP A 311 12.87 11.53 -20.14
N GLY A 312 11.82 10.70 -20.07
CA GLY A 312 11.43 9.81 -21.17
C GLY A 312 12.33 8.56 -21.32
N TRP A 313 13.38 8.41 -20.51
CA TRP A 313 14.32 7.30 -20.64
C TRP A 313 13.69 5.98 -20.20
N LEU A 314 13.16 5.93 -18.98
CA LEU A 314 12.51 4.74 -18.43
C LEU A 314 11.20 4.45 -19.16
N GLU A 315 10.46 5.50 -19.53
CA GLU A 315 9.19 5.41 -20.24
C GLU A 315 9.36 4.78 -21.62
N SER A 316 10.52 5.01 -22.27
CA SER A 316 10.83 4.42 -23.57
C SER A 316 10.90 2.89 -23.55
N VAL A 317 11.17 2.28 -22.39
CA VAL A 317 11.18 0.83 -22.21
C VAL A 317 9.98 0.34 -21.39
N GLY A 318 8.94 1.16 -21.27
CA GLY A 318 7.70 0.81 -20.57
C GLY A 318 7.86 0.72 -19.05
N ALA A 319 8.83 1.43 -18.49
CA ALA A 319 9.07 1.54 -17.05
C ALA A 319 8.93 2.99 -16.58
N ILE A 320 8.94 3.20 -15.27
CA ILE A 320 9.02 4.54 -14.69
C ILE A 320 9.98 4.60 -13.53
N TYR A 321 10.33 5.83 -13.15
CA TYR A 321 11.19 6.06 -12.00
C TYR A 321 10.57 5.56 -10.69
N ARG A 322 9.25 5.69 -10.52
CA ARG A 322 8.57 5.38 -9.25
C ARG A 322 7.08 5.13 -9.47
N ALA A 323 6.56 4.08 -8.85
CA ALA A 323 5.13 3.75 -8.85
C ALA A 323 4.66 3.50 -7.40
N TYR A 324 3.51 4.04 -7.00
CA TYR A 324 2.94 3.79 -5.67
C TYR A 324 1.45 3.43 -5.71
N MET A 325 1.04 2.21 -5.37
CA MET A 325 -0.37 1.90 -5.16
C MET A 325 -0.79 2.47 -3.79
N PRO A 326 -1.76 3.40 -3.72
CA PRO A 326 -2.18 4.03 -2.48
C PRO A 326 -2.78 3.01 -1.53
N VAL A 327 -2.78 3.37 -0.26
CA VAL A 327 -3.67 2.79 0.73
C VAL A 327 -5.14 2.92 0.30
N ASN A 328 -5.99 1.99 0.77
CA ASN A 328 -7.41 1.95 0.49
C ASN A 328 -7.79 1.68 -0.98
N THR A 329 -6.84 1.25 -1.82
CA THR A 329 -7.10 0.88 -3.21
C THR A 329 -7.94 -0.40 -3.24
N GLU A 330 -9.09 -0.35 -3.90
CA GLU A 330 -9.95 -1.52 -4.11
C GLU A 330 -9.30 -2.50 -5.09
N LEU A 331 -9.19 -3.76 -4.67
CA LEU A 331 -8.81 -4.87 -5.51
C LEU A 331 -10.07 -5.54 -6.09
N LYS A 332 -9.91 -6.34 -7.15
CA LYS A 332 -11.06 -7.06 -7.73
C LYS A 332 -11.70 -8.00 -6.70
N PRO A 333 -13.03 -8.12 -6.69
CA PRO A 333 -13.74 -8.93 -5.70
C PRO A 333 -13.47 -10.43 -5.86
N VAL A 334 -13.56 -11.12 -4.74
CA VAL A 334 -13.41 -12.57 -4.61
C VAL A 334 -14.69 -13.16 -4.03
N VAL A 335 -15.28 -14.10 -4.75
CA VAL A 335 -16.42 -14.88 -4.26
C VAL A 335 -15.89 -16.04 -3.42
N LEU A 336 -16.40 -16.17 -2.19
CA LEU A 336 -16.00 -17.20 -1.22
C LEU A 336 -17.19 -18.05 -0.82
N ALA A 337 -17.05 -19.37 -0.96
CA ALA A 337 -18.01 -20.31 -0.38
C ALA A 337 -17.88 -20.37 1.14
N LYS A 338 -18.87 -21.00 1.80
CA LYS A 338 -18.89 -21.19 3.25
C LYS A 338 -17.57 -21.79 3.74
N GLY A 339 -16.94 -21.14 4.73
CA GLY A 339 -15.72 -21.62 5.38
C GLY A 339 -14.44 -21.47 4.56
N GLU A 340 -14.49 -20.92 3.35
CA GLU A 340 -13.28 -20.63 2.57
C GLU A 340 -12.46 -19.51 3.22
N ARG A 341 -11.14 -19.68 3.19
CA ARG A 341 -10.16 -18.65 3.57
C ARG A 341 -9.53 -18.08 2.33
N VAL A 342 -9.21 -16.80 2.34
CA VAL A 342 -8.46 -16.15 1.26
C VAL A 342 -7.28 -15.39 1.83
N ARG A 343 -6.12 -15.57 1.20
CA ARG A 343 -4.92 -14.76 1.37
C ARG A 343 -4.71 -13.98 0.09
N VAL A 344 -4.81 -12.65 0.15
CA VAL A 344 -4.56 -11.77 -0.98
C VAL A 344 -3.18 -11.17 -0.83
N GLU A 345 -2.25 -11.52 -1.71
CA GLU A 345 -0.93 -10.90 -1.77
C GLU A 345 -0.91 -9.86 -2.87
N TYR A 346 -0.29 -8.71 -2.61
CA TYR A 346 -0.19 -7.62 -3.58
C TYR A 346 1.18 -6.96 -3.51
N GLY A 347 1.64 -6.47 -4.67
CA GLY A 347 3.01 -6.02 -4.85
C GLY A 347 3.20 -5.20 -6.12
N THR A 348 4.45 -4.84 -6.38
CA THR A 348 4.85 -4.09 -7.57
C THR A 348 5.36 -5.06 -8.64
N THR A 349 4.95 -4.85 -9.88
CA THR A 349 5.53 -5.53 -11.04
C THR A 349 6.75 -4.75 -11.48
N MET A 350 7.90 -5.41 -11.53
CA MET A 350 9.19 -4.81 -11.83
C MET A 350 9.75 -5.38 -13.13
N THR A 351 10.49 -4.56 -13.87
CA THR A 351 11.34 -4.99 -14.99
C THR A 351 12.80 -4.79 -14.63
N ARG A 352 13.69 -5.49 -15.33
CA ARG A 352 15.13 -5.29 -15.27
C ARG A 352 15.54 -4.30 -16.36
N ILE A 353 16.51 -3.45 -16.04
CA ILE A 353 16.99 -2.36 -16.90
C ILE A 353 18.49 -2.51 -17.10
N ASN A 354 18.89 -2.68 -18.37
CA ASN A 354 20.28 -2.52 -18.78
C ASN A 354 20.46 -1.10 -19.29
N TYR A 355 21.56 -0.46 -18.92
CA TYR A 355 21.83 0.90 -19.35
C TYR A 355 23.32 1.20 -19.37
N THR A 356 23.68 2.17 -20.19
CA THR A 356 25.07 2.56 -20.39
C THR A 356 25.21 4.07 -20.46
N GLU A 357 26.34 4.57 -20.00
CA GLU A 357 26.78 5.94 -20.24
C GLU A 357 28.00 5.97 -21.16
N MET A 358 28.26 7.12 -21.76
CA MET A 358 29.37 7.36 -22.68
C MET A 358 30.14 8.61 -22.31
N THR A 359 31.46 8.57 -22.48
CA THR A 359 32.36 9.71 -22.32
C THR A 359 33.44 9.71 -23.40
N CYS A 360 34.32 10.69 -23.33
CA CYS A 360 35.44 10.85 -24.24
C CYS A 360 36.44 9.69 -24.14
N GLY A 361 36.68 9.00 -25.26
CA GLY A 361 37.69 7.97 -25.39
C GLY A 361 39.10 8.54 -25.62
N LYS A 362 40.09 7.64 -25.66
CA LYS A 362 41.49 8.00 -25.94
C LYS A 362 41.71 8.51 -27.38
N ASP A 363 40.77 8.23 -28.28
CA ASP A 363 40.75 8.66 -29.67
C ASP A 363 40.28 10.12 -29.85
N GLY A 364 39.89 10.80 -28.76
CA GLY A 364 39.38 12.18 -28.81
C GLY A 364 37.95 12.29 -29.32
N THR A 365 37.20 11.18 -29.37
CA THR A 365 35.78 11.13 -29.68
C THR A 365 34.97 10.55 -28.52
N TYR A 366 33.66 10.81 -28.49
CA TYR A 366 32.75 10.15 -27.55
C TYR A 366 32.58 8.68 -27.96
N SER A 367 33.44 7.81 -27.43
CA SER A 367 33.53 6.39 -27.77
C SER A 367 33.71 5.47 -26.56
N LEU A 368 34.10 6.00 -25.39
CA LEU A 368 34.26 5.20 -24.18
C LEU A 368 32.90 4.97 -23.53
N LYS A 369 32.45 3.71 -23.49
CA LYS A 369 31.18 3.31 -22.88
C LYS A 369 31.41 2.63 -21.54
N HIS A 370 30.52 2.91 -20.59
CA HIS A 370 30.44 2.21 -19.32
C HIS A 370 29.08 1.53 -19.21
N THR A 371 29.10 0.21 -19.07
CA THR A 371 27.91 -0.60 -18.79
C THR A 371 27.78 -0.73 -17.29
N PHE A 372 26.63 -0.33 -16.76
CA PHE A 372 26.33 -0.44 -15.34
C PHE A 372 25.79 -1.82 -15.00
N ASP A 373 25.84 -2.16 -13.71
CA ASP A 373 25.10 -3.30 -13.18
C ASP A 373 23.61 -3.14 -13.49
N GLN A 374 22.96 -4.27 -13.77
CA GLN A 374 21.54 -4.30 -14.11
C GLN A 374 20.74 -3.69 -12.96
N ALA A 375 19.84 -2.79 -13.30
CA ALA A 375 18.92 -2.14 -12.38
C ALA A 375 17.52 -2.74 -12.47
N SER A 376 16.64 -2.32 -11.59
CA SER A 376 15.21 -2.61 -11.59
C SER A 376 14.39 -1.34 -11.69
N ALA A 377 13.23 -1.41 -12.34
CA ALA A 377 12.26 -0.32 -12.40
C ALA A 377 10.82 -0.85 -12.37
N PRO A 378 9.88 -0.12 -11.75
CA PRO A 378 8.46 -0.49 -11.77
C PRO A 378 7.84 -0.37 -13.16
N VAL A 379 6.94 -1.30 -13.49
CA VAL A 379 6.14 -1.36 -14.73
C VAL A 379 4.64 -1.58 -14.50
N GLY A 380 4.21 -1.64 -13.23
CA GLY A 380 2.81 -1.85 -12.84
C GLY A 380 2.70 -2.46 -11.45
N PHE A 381 1.54 -2.99 -11.12
CA PHE A 381 1.27 -3.73 -9.88
C PHE A 381 0.71 -5.11 -10.17
N TRP A 382 0.66 -5.95 -9.14
CA TRP A 382 0.00 -7.24 -9.16
C TRP A 382 -0.69 -7.50 -7.84
N ALA A 383 -1.77 -8.28 -7.89
CA ALA A 383 -2.44 -8.82 -6.73
C ALA A 383 -3.01 -10.21 -7.04
N GLU A 384 -2.82 -11.17 -6.13
CA GLU A 384 -3.26 -12.55 -6.29
C GLU A 384 -3.96 -13.02 -5.02
N ALA A 385 -5.20 -13.49 -5.17
CA ALA A 385 -5.95 -14.16 -4.12
C ALA A 385 -5.67 -15.67 -4.17
N THR A 386 -5.12 -16.21 -3.10
CA THR A 386 -5.02 -17.65 -2.84
C THR A 386 -6.16 -18.05 -1.92
N ILE A 387 -7.09 -18.85 -2.42
CA ILE A 387 -8.32 -19.25 -1.71
C ILE A 387 -8.19 -20.71 -1.33
N THR A 388 -8.38 -21.00 -0.06
CA THR A 388 -8.25 -22.32 0.53
C THR A 388 -9.60 -22.76 1.09
N SER A 389 -10.14 -23.85 0.55
CA SER A 389 -11.40 -24.44 1.01
C SER A 389 -11.19 -25.26 2.29
N PRO A 390 -12.26 -25.58 3.05
CA PRO A 390 -12.14 -26.35 4.30
C PRO A 390 -11.48 -27.73 4.16
N ASP A 391 -11.55 -28.33 2.98
CA ASP A 391 -10.90 -29.60 2.63
C ASP A 391 -9.40 -29.47 2.30
N GLY A 392 -8.88 -28.24 2.29
CA GLY A 392 -7.49 -27.93 1.96
C GLY A 392 -7.20 -27.72 0.48
N SER A 393 -8.20 -27.83 -0.41
CA SER A 393 -8.03 -27.50 -1.82
C SER A 393 -7.76 -26.00 -2.01
N VAL A 394 -6.96 -25.66 -3.02
CA VAL A 394 -6.50 -24.29 -3.26
C VAL A 394 -6.80 -23.86 -4.69
N ARG A 395 -7.33 -22.65 -4.84
CA ARG A 395 -7.48 -21.96 -6.14
C ARG A 395 -6.87 -20.56 -6.07
N LYS A 396 -6.35 -20.09 -7.19
CA LYS A 396 -5.75 -18.77 -7.33
C LYS A 396 -6.57 -17.91 -8.28
N GLN A 397 -6.67 -16.62 -7.97
CA GLN A 397 -7.37 -15.63 -8.77
C GLN A 397 -6.54 -14.36 -8.85
N ASP A 398 -6.31 -13.85 -10.05
CA ASP A 398 -5.76 -12.50 -10.23
C ASP A 398 -6.82 -11.47 -9.79
N VAL A 399 -6.45 -10.64 -8.82
CA VAL A 399 -7.32 -9.60 -8.27
C VAL A 399 -6.77 -8.19 -8.51
N THR A 400 -5.80 -8.06 -9.41
CA THR A 400 -5.23 -6.77 -9.82
C THR A 400 -6.27 -5.98 -10.61
N PRO A 401 -6.64 -4.75 -10.21
CA PRO A 401 -7.51 -3.92 -11.02
C PRO A 401 -6.78 -3.47 -12.29
N ASP A 402 -7.51 -3.35 -13.40
CA ASP A 402 -6.89 -3.15 -14.72
C ASP A 402 -6.09 -1.85 -14.80
N GLN A 403 -6.59 -0.78 -14.15
CA GLN A 403 -5.90 0.52 -14.07
C GLN A 403 -4.56 0.48 -13.30
N TRP A 404 -4.31 -0.58 -12.52
CA TRP A 404 -3.08 -0.75 -11.74
C TRP A 404 -2.13 -1.78 -12.37
N ALA A 405 -2.61 -2.59 -13.32
CA ALA A 405 -1.85 -3.70 -13.87
C ALA A 405 -0.65 -3.24 -14.72
N GLN A 406 -0.80 -2.13 -15.44
CA GLN A 406 0.22 -1.61 -16.37
C GLN A 406 0.28 -0.08 -16.31
N LEU A 407 1.41 0.46 -16.78
CA LEU A 407 1.63 1.90 -16.88
C LEU A 407 0.84 2.55 -18.03
N PRO A 408 0.47 3.84 -17.92
CA PRO A 408 0.66 4.70 -16.75
C PRO A 408 -0.32 4.34 -15.62
N VAL A 409 0.20 4.13 -14.41
CA VAL A 409 -0.62 3.91 -13.20
C VAL A 409 -1.06 5.26 -12.62
N PRO A 410 -2.23 5.37 -11.95
CA PRO A 410 -2.79 6.64 -11.47
C PRO A 410 -1.91 7.49 -10.53
N THR A 411 -0.80 6.95 -10.04
CA THR A 411 0.00 7.52 -8.94
C THR A 411 1.46 7.70 -9.28
N GLN A 412 1.74 8.03 -10.54
CA GLN A 412 3.03 8.60 -10.93
C GLN A 412 3.29 9.99 -10.29
N SER A 413 2.72 10.26 -9.10
CA SER A 413 2.63 11.54 -8.38
C SER A 413 1.79 12.65 -9.04
N ALA A 414 1.04 12.33 -10.09
CA ALA A 414 0.09 13.24 -10.72
C ALA A 414 -1.13 13.55 -9.83
N ASN A 415 -1.30 14.84 -9.52
CA ASN A 415 -2.60 15.51 -9.66
C ASN A 415 -2.71 16.04 -11.09
#